data_AF-A0A0F7SC37-F1
#
_entry.id   AF-A0A0F7SC37-F1
#
_cell.length_a   1.000
_cell.length_b   1.000
_cell.length_c   1.000
_cell.angle_alpha   90.00
_cell.angle_beta   90.00
_cell.angle_gamma   90.00
#
_symmetry.space_group_name_H-M   'P 1'
#
loop_
_entity.id
_entity.type
_entity.pdbx_description
1 polymer ?
#
loop_
_entity_poly.entity_id
_entity_poly.type
_entity_poly.pdbx_seq_one_letter_code
_entity_poly.pdbx_strand_id
1 'polypeptide(L)'
;MALDKTLESILRSECSHLGSYFTPRGASCVLAQPSGRSLFAKIDSSVEQTLGEAESLKAMDSALSSSDNKGDAVARLTPEVHASGEAADGRAYLVTDYLELKPYVNRAAQK
;
A
#
# COMPACT_ATOMS: atom_id res chain seq x y z
N MET A 1 6.25 -0.05 18.55
CA MET A 1 7.39 0.39 17.72
C MET A 1 7.05 1.76 17.18
N ALA A 2 7.98 2.71 17.23
CA ALA A 2 7.74 4.04 16.66
C ALA A 2 7.88 3.98 15.13
N LEU A 3 7.11 4.81 14.42
CA LEU A 3 7.21 4.96 12.98
C LEU A 3 8.52 5.69 12.64
N ASP A 4 9.17 5.29 11.54
CA ASP A 4 10.31 6.03 11.00
C ASP A 4 9.89 7.48 10.70
N LYS A 5 10.70 8.46 11.10
CA LYS A 5 10.34 9.89 10.99
C LYS A 5 10.21 10.35 9.53
N THR A 6 11.05 9.82 8.65
CA THR A 6 10.99 10.10 7.22
C THR A 6 9.68 9.54 6.65
N LEU A 7 9.35 8.29 7.02
CA LEU A 7 8.09 7.66 6.61
C LEU A 7 6.85 8.38 7.16
N GLU A 8 6.90 8.85 8.42
CA GLU A 8 5.82 9.65 9.00
C GLU A 8 5.62 10.96 8.23
N SER A 9 6.71 11.66 7.87
CA SER A 9 6.64 12.88 7.06
C SER A 9 6.00 12.62 5.69
N ILE A 10 6.38 11.53 5.02
CA ILE A 10 5.82 11.11 3.73
C ILE A 10 4.32 10.81 3.85
N LEU A 11 3.91 10.08 4.87
CA LEU A 11 2.49 9.77 5.10
C LEU A 11 1.68 11.05 5.31
N ARG A 12 2.22 12.03 6.03
CA ARG A 12 1.55 13.33 6.25
C ARG A 12 1.47 14.18 5.00
N SER A 13 2.46 14.13 4.10
CA SER A 13 2.44 14.92 2.86
C SER A 13 1.62 14.23 1.78
N GLU A 14 2.01 13.01 1.39
CA GLU A 14 1.47 12.30 0.23
C GLU A 14 0.12 11.65 0.53
N CYS A 15 -0.10 11.20 1.77
CA CYS A 15 -1.30 10.48 2.17
C CYS A 15 -2.28 11.34 3.00
N SER A 16 -2.14 12.67 2.95
CA SER A 16 -3.01 13.62 3.68
C SER A 16 -4.50 13.47 3.36
N HIS A 17 -4.83 13.04 2.13
CA HIS A 17 -6.18 12.74 1.68
C HIS A 17 -6.80 11.52 2.40
N LEU A 18 -5.98 10.64 2.99
CA LEU A 18 -6.41 9.48 3.78
C LEU A 18 -6.49 9.80 5.27
N GLY A 19 -5.78 10.81 5.76
CA GLY A 19 -5.79 11.15 7.17
C GLY A 19 -4.76 12.20 7.55
N SER A 20 -4.93 12.77 8.75
CA SER A 20 -4.03 13.73 9.37
C SER A 20 -3.14 13.11 10.45
N TYR A 21 -3.48 11.91 10.92
CA TYR A 21 -2.72 11.17 11.93
C TYR A 21 -2.48 9.74 11.48
N PHE A 22 -1.26 9.25 11.71
CA PHE A 22 -0.81 7.94 11.27
C PHE A 22 -0.21 7.18 12.45
N THR A 23 -0.82 6.05 12.81
CA THR A 23 -0.41 5.27 13.99
C THR A 23 0.09 3.89 13.55
N PRO A 24 1.34 3.50 13.88
CA PRO A 24 1.87 2.18 13.51
C PRO A 24 1.13 1.06 14.24
N ARG A 25 0.79 -0.01 13.53
CA ARG A 25 0.07 -1.21 14.01
C ARG A 25 0.78 -2.50 13.57
N GLY A 26 2.00 -2.72 14.05
CA GLY A 26 2.84 -3.86 13.64
C GLY A 26 4.01 -3.40 12.76
N ALA A 27 4.63 -4.34 12.04
CA ALA A 27 5.90 -4.06 11.34
C ALA A 27 5.75 -3.10 10.15
N SER A 28 4.69 -3.26 9.34
CA SER A 28 4.48 -2.46 8.12
C SER A 28 3.05 -1.95 7.97
N CYS A 29 2.20 -2.12 8.99
CA CYS A 29 0.82 -1.63 8.96
C CYS A 29 0.72 -0.29 9.70
N VAL A 30 0.01 0.67 9.12
CA VAL A 30 -0.22 2.00 9.67
C VAL A 30 -1.70 2.35 9.55
N LEU A 31 -2.32 2.75 10.66
CA LEU A 31 -3.70 3.20 10.67
C LEU A 31 -3.76 4.72 10.41
N ALA A 32 -4.47 5.12 9.36
CA ALA A 32 -4.75 6.52 9.05
C ALA A 32 -6.04 6.98 9.75
N GLN A 33 -5.99 8.14 10.41
CA GLN A 33 -7.15 8.78 11.03
C GLN A 33 -7.37 10.18 10.43
N PRO A 34 -8.63 10.60 10.21
CA PRO A 34 -9.86 9.99 10.71
C PRO A 34 -10.48 8.91 9.79
N SER A 35 -9.92 8.63 8.61
CA SER A 35 -10.56 7.68 7.67
C SER A 35 -10.72 6.26 8.21
N GLY A 36 -9.87 5.85 9.15
CA GLY A 36 -9.82 4.47 9.65
C GLY A 36 -9.21 3.48 8.66
N ARG A 37 -8.66 3.95 7.53
CA ARG A 37 -7.99 3.08 6.54
C ARG A 37 -6.70 2.52 7.12
N SER A 38 -6.49 1.22 6.93
CA SER A 38 -5.22 0.57 7.22
C SER A 38 -4.34 0.60 5.96
N LEU A 39 -3.10 1.04 6.13
CA LEU A 39 -2.12 1.19 5.07
C LEU A 39 -0.96 0.24 5.29
N PHE A 40 -0.45 -0.35 4.23
CA PHE A 40 0.89 -0.92 4.24
C PHE A 40 1.87 0.22 3.94
N ALA A 41 2.84 0.45 4.80
CA ALA A 41 3.82 1.50 4.64
C ALA A 41 5.22 0.95 4.96
N LYS A 42 6.16 1.17 4.04
CA LYS A 42 7.56 0.80 4.22
C LYS A 42 8.49 1.87 3.68
N ILE A 43 9.70 1.92 4.25
CA ILE A 43 10.85 2.68 3.76
C ILE A 43 12.09 1.80 3.90
N ASP A 44 12.88 1.67 2.85
CA ASP A 44 13.99 0.70 2.77
C ASP A 44 15.18 1.26 1.98
N SER A 45 16.39 0.83 2.33
CA SER A 45 17.62 1.15 1.58
C SER A 45 17.72 0.43 0.24
N SER A 46 16.91 -0.60 0.02
CA SER A 46 16.84 -1.37 -1.23
C SER A 46 16.00 -0.60 -2.26
N VAL A 47 16.58 0.50 -2.77
CA VAL A 47 15.89 1.50 -3.60
C VAL A 47 15.25 0.89 -4.84
N GLU A 48 16.05 0.24 -5.70
CA GLU A 48 15.56 -0.33 -6.96
C GLU A 48 14.46 -1.38 -6.74
N GLN A 49 14.61 -2.21 -5.71
CA GLN A 49 13.61 -3.24 -5.39
C GLN A 49 12.29 -2.62 -4.94
N THR A 50 12.35 -1.61 -4.06
CA THR A 50 11.15 -0.96 -3.53
C THR A 50 10.41 -0.18 -4.62
N LEU A 51 11.14 0.52 -5.49
CA LEU A 51 10.56 1.21 -6.65
C LEU A 51 10.00 0.22 -7.67
N GLY A 52 10.72 -0.87 -7.96
CA GLY A 52 10.27 -1.90 -8.87
C GLY A 52 8.99 -2.60 -8.39
N GLU A 53 8.83 -2.80 -7.08
CA GLU A 53 7.59 -3.31 -6.49
C GLU A 53 6.42 -2.33 -6.69
N ALA A 54 6.64 -1.04 -6.45
CA ALA A 54 5.63 -0.01 -6.66
C ALA A 54 5.15 0.02 -8.13
N GLU A 55 6.08 0.01 -9.08
CA GLU A 55 5.76 0.02 -10.50
C GLU A 55 5.06 -1.28 -10.94
N SER A 56 5.46 -2.42 -10.38
CA SER A 56 4.79 -3.70 -10.64
C SER A 56 3.33 -3.66 -10.19
N LEU A 57 3.04 -3.11 -9.01
CA LEU A 57 1.68 -2.98 -8.50
C LEU A 57 0.83 -2.04 -9.38
N LYS A 58 1.38 -0.89 -9.80
CA LYS A 58 0.70 0.03 -10.72
C LYS A 58 0.41 -0.61 -12.08
N ALA A 59 1.36 -1.37 -12.62
CA ALA A 59 1.19 -2.09 -13.88
C ALA A 59 0.10 -3.17 -13.79
N MET A 60 0.04 -3.91 -12.68
CA MET A 60 -1.02 -4.89 -12.44
C MET A 60 -2.40 -4.23 -12.31
N ASP A 61 -2.51 -3.14 -11.54
CA ASP A 61 -3.77 -2.38 -11.38
C ASP A 61 -4.27 -1.83 -12.73
N SER A 62 -3.34 -1.34 -13.56
CA SER A 62 -3.63 -0.88 -14.93
C SER A 62 -4.11 -2.02 -15.83
N ALA A 63 -3.46 -3.18 -15.77
CA ALA A 63 -3.85 -4.35 -16.55
C ALA A 63 -5.26 -4.84 -16.18
N LEU A 64 -5.58 -4.87 -14.88
CA LEU A 64 -6.91 -5.24 -14.38
C LEU A 64 -7.99 -4.22 -14.81
N SER A 65 -7.67 -2.93 -14.74
CA SER A 65 -8.58 -1.84 -15.12
C SER A 65 -8.84 -1.77 -16.63
N SER A 66 -7.88 -2.21 -17.45
CA SER A 66 -8.00 -2.23 -18.91
C SER A 66 -8.84 -3.39 -19.46
N SER A 67 -9.17 -4.38 -18.62
CA SER A 67 -10.05 -5.47 -19.01
C SER A 67 -11.51 -4.99 -18.99
N ASP A 68 -12.16 -4.98 -20.15
CA ASP A 68 -13.55 -4.56 -20.43
C ASP A 68 -14.64 -5.40 -19.71
N ASN A 69 -14.37 -5.94 -18.53
CA ASN A 69 -15.33 -6.70 -17.72
C ASN A 69 -16.34 -5.77 -17.05
N LYS A 70 -17.17 -5.13 -17.88
CA LYS A 70 -18.45 -4.52 -17.52
C LYS A 70 -19.40 -5.62 -17.01
N GLY A 71 -19.39 -5.92 -15.72
CA GLY A 71 -20.43 -6.81 -15.20
C GLY A 71 -20.34 -7.21 -13.75
N ASP A 72 -19.15 -7.23 -13.16
CA ASP A 72 -18.99 -7.53 -11.75
C ASP A 72 -17.96 -6.58 -11.18
N ALA A 73 -18.19 -6.08 -9.97
CA ALA A 73 -17.16 -5.37 -9.23
C ALA A 73 -16.03 -6.36 -8.94
N VAL A 74 -15.10 -6.52 -9.88
CA VAL A 74 -13.91 -7.36 -9.70
C VAL A 74 -13.19 -6.77 -8.50
N ALA A 75 -13.25 -7.48 -7.38
CA ALA A 75 -12.54 -7.11 -6.17
C ALA A 75 -11.09 -6.79 -6.56
N ARG A 76 -10.63 -5.57 -6.24
CA ARG A 76 -9.29 -5.09 -6.61
C ARG A 76 -8.27 -6.13 -6.11
N LEU A 77 -7.66 -6.86 -7.04
CA LEU A 77 -6.77 -7.99 -6.72
C LEU A 77 -5.39 -7.52 -6.26
N THR A 78 -5.10 -6.23 -6.48
CA THR A 78 -3.88 -5.57 -6.03
C THR A 78 -4.24 -4.42 -5.09
N PRO A 79 -3.39 -4.14 -4.09
CA PRO A 79 -3.55 -2.96 -3.26
C PRO A 79 -3.34 -1.69 -4.09
N GLU A 80 -4.12 -0.65 -3.80
CA GLU A 80 -3.90 0.68 -4.37
C GLU A 80 -2.56 1.24 -3.91
N VAL A 81 -1.74 1.76 -4.83
CA VAL A 81 -0.53 2.50 -4.49
C VAL A 81 -0.89 3.96 -4.24
N HIS A 82 -0.80 4.41 -3.00
CA HIS A 82 -1.09 5.78 -2.60
C HIS A 82 0.12 6.71 -2.80
N ALA A 83 1.30 6.19 -2.50
CA ALA A 83 2.54 6.94 -2.64
C ALA A 83 3.73 5.99 -2.83
N SER A 84 4.68 6.38 -3.67
CA SER A 84 5.94 5.65 -3.86
C SER A 84 7.02 6.59 -4.37
N GLY A 85 8.26 6.42 -3.94
CA GLY A 85 9.35 7.25 -4.45
C GLY A 85 10.64 7.07 -3.68
N GLU A 86 11.61 7.92 -3.98
CA GLU A 86 12.84 8.05 -3.22
C GLU A 86 12.70 9.21 -2.22
N ALA A 87 13.08 8.96 -0.98
CA ALA A 87 13.12 9.95 0.07
C ALA A 87 14.45 10.74 0.01
N ALA A 88 14.45 11.95 0.58
CA ALA A 88 15.64 12.80 0.60
C ALA A 88 16.86 12.20 1.33
N ASP A 89 16.64 11.16 2.15
CA ASP A 89 17.70 10.43 2.84
C ASP A 89 18.28 9.25 2.02
N GLY A 90 17.89 9.12 0.74
CA GLY A 90 18.40 8.12 -0.20
C GLY A 90 17.75 6.73 -0.08
N ARG A 91 16.71 6.59 0.75
CA ARG A 91 15.89 5.37 0.85
C ARG A 91 14.67 5.46 -0.07
N ALA A 92 14.11 4.33 -0.46
CA ALA A 92 12.84 4.30 -1.19
C ALA A 92 11.68 3.95 -0.27
N TYR A 93 10.50 4.47 -0.58
CA TYR A 93 9.27 4.21 0.17
C TYR A 93 8.15 3.70 -0.74
N LEU A 94 7.24 2.95 -0.12
CA LEU A 94 6.01 2.48 -0.74
C LEU A 94 4.89 2.51 0.31
N VAL A 95 3.78 3.15 -0.05
CA VAL A 95 2.54 3.20 0.72
C VAL A 95 1.40 2.68 -0.12
N THR A 96 0.72 1.65 0.36
CA THR A 96 -0.43 1.03 -0.31
C THR A 96 -1.58 0.79 0.65
N ASP A 97 -2.73 0.37 0.12
CA ASP A 97 -3.75 -0.26 0.95
C ASP A 97 -3.18 -1.47 1.69
N TYR A 98 -3.58 -1.64 2.95
CA TYR A 98 -3.30 -2.86 3.71
C TYR A 98 -4.39 -3.89 3.41
N LEU A 99 -4.06 -4.89 2.59
CA LEU A 99 -4.95 -6.02 2.33
C LEU A 99 -4.69 -7.12 3.37
N GLU A 100 -5.68 -7.37 4.23
CA GLU A 100 -5.61 -8.48 5.17
C GLU A 100 -5.87 -9.80 4.43
N LEU A 101 -4.78 -10.51 4.09
CA LEU A 101 -4.86 -11.84 3.53
C LEU A 101 -5.44 -12.77 4.59
N LYS A 102 -6.71 -13.18 4.40
CA LYS A 102 -7.31 -14.19 5.26
C LYS A 102 -6.49 -15.49 5.13
N PRO A 103 -6.09 -16.12 6.25
CA PRO A 103 -5.20 -17.29 6.24
C PRO A 103 -5.88 -18.57 5.73
N TYR A 104 -7.10 -18.47 5.20
CA TYR A 104 -7.86 -19.60 4.68
C TYR A 104 -8.31 -19.30 3.25
N VAL A 105 -7.95 -20.20 2.36
CA VAL A 105 -8.61 -20.35 1.06
C VAL A 105 -10.01 -20.89 1.35
N ASN A 106 -11.06 -20.25 0.82
CA ASN A 106 -12.42 -20.76 1.06
C ASN A 106 -12.52 -22.21 0.51
N ARG A 107 -13.42 -23.03 1.06
CA ARG A 107 -13.62 -24.42 0.60
C ARG A 107 -13.97 -24.54 -0.89
N ALA A 108 -14.47 -23.49 -1.53
CA ALA A 108 -14.80 -23.51 -2.96
C ALA A 108 -13.55 -23.47 -3.87
N ALA A 109 -12.41 -23.00 -3.36
CA ALA A 109 -11.12 -23.00 -4.08
C ALA A 109 -10.24 -24.23 -3.76
N GLN A 110 -10.73 -25.16 -2.94
CA GLN A 110 -10.15 -26.50 -2.76
C GLN A 110 -10.93 -27.49 -3.64
N LYS A 111 -10.60 -27.57 -4.93
CA LYS A 111 -11.08 -28.64 -5.82
C LYS A 111 -9.94 -29.57 -6.19
#